data_AF-A0A959DLE6-F1
#
_entry.id   AF-A0A959DLE6-F1
#
_cell.length_a   1.000
_cell.length_b   1.000
_cell.length_c   1.000
_cell.angle_alpha   90.00
_cell.angle_beta   90.00
_cell.angle_gamma   90.00
#
_symmetry.space_group_name_H-M   'P 1'
#
loop_
_entity.id
_entity.type
_entity.pdbx_description
1 polymer ?
#
loop_
_entity_poly.entity_id
_entity_poly.type
_entity_poly.pdbx_seq_one_letter_code
_entity_poly.pdbx_strand_id
1 'polypeptide(L)'
;WMSGQSEAPVFSHQLMRQKVWPYLKDIPTFFLLMDNLRYDQWKMIEPIVSELYRVEEEDYFYSILPTATQYSRNGIFAGMTPYDISKNYPQYWLNDNEEGGKNQYEKELLGEQIKRLIRKPIRYDYMKITNLNDGKYLQDNILDFMHNDVTAIVYNFIDMLSHARTEMEVLKELAADEKAYRSLTRSWFIHSPLWEALQKLAEKDVQLFITTDHGTMRVKTPARVVGDRETTTNLRYKVGKNLQYDRKDVLELRDPRSGGLPSPNVSSTFIFAKEDIYFLYPNNYNYYNNYYRDTFQHGGISLEEMVCPVIRLRSK
;
A
#
# COMPACT_ATOMS: atom_id res chain seq x y z
N TRP A 1 -1.71 9.98 18.84
CA TRP A 1 -2.55 9.62 17.67
C TRP A 1 -3.17 8.22 17.80
N MET A 2 -2.38 7.16 17.96
CA MET A 2 -2.91 5.79 18.08
C MET A 2 -3.84 5.56 19.29
N SER A 3 -3.72 6.36 20.35
CA SER A 3 -4.55 6.30 21.56
C SER A 3 -5.94 6.97 21.44
N GLY A 4 -6.32 7.49 20.26
CA GLY A 4 -7.66 8.05 20.04
C GLY A 4 -7.94 9.42 20.69
N GLN A 5 -6.91 10.15 21.12
CA GLN A 5 -7.05 11.55 21.55
C GLN A 5 -7.29 12.46 20.33
N SER A 6 -8.11 13.50 20.50
CA SER A 6 -8.63 14.37 19.42
C SER A 6 -7.52 15.01 18.56
N GLU A 7 -7.83 15.28 17.28
CA GLU A 7 -6.94 15.78 16.21
C GLU A 7 -5.91 14.77 15.63
N ALA A 8 -6.21 13.47 15.70
CA ALA A 8 -5.40 12.47 14.97
C ALA A 8 -5.70 12.49 13.46
N PRO A 9 -4.69 12.38 12.59
CA PRO A 9 -4.92 12.19 11.17
C PRO A 9 -5.55 10.82 10.88
N VAL A 10 -6.15 10.68 9.70
CA VAL A 10 -6.69 9.39 9.23
C VAL A 10 -5.54 8.47 8.85
N PHE A 11 -5.54 7.25 9.39
CA PHE A 11 -4.55 6.21 9.03
C PHE A 11 -5.15 5.10 8.17
N SER A 12 -4.29 4.24 7.59
CA SER A 12 -4.69 3.08 6.75
C SER A 12 -5.88 2.29 7.31
N HIS A 13 -5.81 1.92 8.60
CA HIS A 13 -6.85 1.12 9.27
C HIS A 13 -8.20 1.84 9.47
N GLN A 14 -8.25 3.14 9.20
CA GLN A 14 -9.43 3.98 9.33
C GLN A 14 -9.96 4.45 7.97
N LEU A 15 -9.18 4.29 6.90
CA LEU A 15 -9.48 4.80 5.56
C LEU A 15 -10.89 4.44 5.12
N MET A 16 -11.21 3.14 5.09
CA MET A 16 -12.51 2.69 4.59
C MET A 16 -13.66 3.28 5.41
N ARG A 17 -13.56 3.25 6.75
CA ARG A 17 -14.60 3.74 7.65
C ARG A 17 -14.83 5.25 7.51
N GLN A 18 -13.78 6.04 7.32
CA GLN A 18 -13.88 7.50 7.33
C GLN A 18 -14.07 8.10 5.93
N LYS A 19 -13.57 7.44 4.88
CA LYS A 19 -13.48 8.02 3.53
C LYS A 19 -14.25 7.23 2.47
N VAL A 20 -14.63 5.98 2.71
CA VAL A 20 -15.31 5.13 1.70
C VAL A 20 -16.74 4.77 2.14
N TRP A 21 -16.89 4.11 3.28
CA TRP A 21 -18.18 3.63 3.83
C TRP A 21 -19.25 4.72 3.99
N PRO A 22 -18.93 5.97 4.38
CA PRO A 22 -19.93 7.04 4.46
C PRO A 22 -20.60 7.38 3.12
N TYR A 23 -19.97 7.00 2.00
CA TYR A 23 -20.43 7.31 0.65
C TYR A 23 -20.99 6.09 -0.09
N LEU A 24 -21.15 4.94 0.57
CA LEU A 24 -21.86 3.80 -0.02
C LEU A 24 -23.35 4.16 -0.16
N LYS A 25 -23.80 4.32 -1.40
CA LYS A 25 -25.18 4.66 -1.81
C LYS A 25 -25.76 3.52 -2.66
N ASP A 26 -26.89 3.77 -3.33
CA ASP A 26 -27.56 2.81 -4.21
C ASP A 26 -26.90 2.68 -5.61
N ILE A 27 -25.64 3.11 -5.73
CA ILE A 27 -24.85 3.09 -6.96
C ILE A 27 -23.64 2.18 -6.75
N PRO A 28 -23.24 1.36 -7.75
CA PRO A 28 -22.08 0.49 -7.62
C PRO A 28 -20.83 1.29 -7.31
N THR A 29 -20.12 0.89 -6.25
CA THR A 29 -18.88 1.54 -5.81
C THR A 29 -17.68 0.65 -6.13
N PHE A 30 -16.74 1.16 -6.91
CA PHE A 30 -15.47 0.51 -7.17
C PHE A 30 -14.39 1.16 -6.31
N PHE A 31 -13.69 0.37 -5.50
CA PHE A 31 -12.57 0.82 -4.68
C PHE A 31 -11.27 0.29 -5.30
N LEU A 32 -10.56 1.14 -6.04
CA LEU A 32 -9.29 0.83 -6.67
C LEU A 32 -8.12 1.28 -5.77
N LEU A 33 -7.37 0.30 -5.27
CA LEU A 33 -6.12 0.51 -4.55
C LEU A 33 -4.96 0.16 -5.49
N MET A 34 -4.19 1.17 -5.89
CA MET A 34 -2.96 1.00 -6.66
C MET A 34 -1.79 0.85 -5.68
N ASP A 35 -1.14 -0.31 -5.69
CA ASP A 35 0.02 -0.60 -4.83
C ASP A 35 1.14 0.41 -5.08
N ASN A 36 1.72 0.94 -4.00
CA ASN A 36 2.95 1.73 -4.07
C ASN A 36 2.84 3.05 -4.88
N LEU A 37 1.64 3.62 -5.03
CA LEU A 37 1.42 4.81 -5.83
C LEU A 37 1.62 6.09 -5.00
N ARG A 38 2.67 6.85 -5.30
CA ARG A 38 2.89 8.16 -4.68
C ARG A 38 1.87 9.20 -5.13
N TYR A 39 1.65 10.20 -4.29
CA TYR A 39 0.78 11.32 -4.62
C TYR A 39 1.23 12.06 -5.90
N ASP A 40 2.52 12.30 -6.07
CA ASP A 40 3.01 12.96 -7.29
C ASP A 40 2.86 12.10 -8.56
N GLN A 41 2.78 10.77 -8.44
CA GLN A 41 2.37 9.88 -9.53
C GLN A 41 0.87 9.95 -9.79
N TRP A 42 0.02 10.03 -8.75
CA TRP A 42 -1.41 10.31 -8.90
C TRP A 42 -1.62 11.58 -9.73
N LYS A 43 -0.89 12.67 -9.42
CA LYS A 43 -0.99 13.93 -10.18
C LYS A 43 -0.61 13.81 -11.66
N MET A 44 0.13 12.79 -12.06
CA MET A 44 0.41 12.52 -13.47
C MET A 44 -0.75 11.81 -14.18
N ILE A 45 -1.53 11.01 -13.46
CA ILE A 45 -2.65 10.22 -14.01
C ILE A 45 -4.01 10.89 -13.84
N GLU A 46 -4.15 11.79 -12.85
CA GLU A 46 -5.36 12.56 -12.58
C GLU A 46 -5.94 13.23 -13.84
N PRO A 47 -5.17 13.91 -14.71
CA PRO A 47 -5.74 14.54 -15.91
C PRO A 47 -6.38 13.53 -16.87
N ILE A 48 -5.82 12.31 -16.96
CA ILE A 48 -6.33 11.24 -17.84
C ILE A 48 -7.63 10.70 -17.28
N VAL A 49 -7.66 10.37 -15.98
CA VAL A 49 -8.87 9.89 -15.30
C VAL A 49 -9.98 10.95 -15.35
N SER A 50 -9.61 12.22 -15.18
CA SER A 50 -10.53 13.36 -15.17
C SER A 50 -11.17 13.65 -16.52
N GLU A 51 -10.73 13.03 -17.62
CA GLU A 51 -11.44 13.11 -18.91
C GLU A 51 -12.80 12.41 -18.82
N LEU A 52 -12.86 11.26 -18.14
CA LEU A 52 -14.04 10.39 -18.06
C LEU A 52 -14.77 10.42 -16.71
N TYR A 53 -14.09 10.86 -15.66
CA TYR A 53 -14.64 10.92 -14.32
C TYR A 53 -14.61 12.36 -13.78
N ARG A 54 -15.65 12.74 -13.03
CA ARG A 54 -15.67 13.98 -12.25
C ARG A 54 -15.08 13.72 -10.87
N VAL A 55 -14.07 14.50 -10.48
CA VAL A 55 -13.54 14.52 -9.12
C VAL A 55 -14.58 15.18 -8.21
N GLU A 56 -15.11 14.42 -7.25
CA GLU A 56 -16.04 14.95 -6.25
C GLU A 56 -15.32 15.37 -4.96
N GLU A 57 -14.24 14.67 -4.63
CA GLU A 57 -13.38 14.97 -3.49
C GLU A 57 -11.97 14.41 -3.75
N GLU A 58 -10.95 15.21 -3.49
CA GLU A 58 -9.56 14.76 -3.41
C GLU A 58 -9.05 15.08 -2.01
N ASP A 59 -8.60 14.06 -1.30
CA ASP A 59 -8.05 14.18 0.05
C ASP A 59 -6.90 13.18 0.25
N TYR A 60 -6.38 13.07 1.46
CA TYR A 60 -5.32 12.15 1.81
C TYR A 60 -5.54 11.46 3.16
N PHE A 61 -4.79 10.39 3.35
CA PHE A 61 -4.62 9.73 4.63
C PHE A 61 -3.13 9.36 4.80
N TYR A 62 -2.77 8.91 6.00
CA TYR A 62 -1.40 8.53 6.31
C TYR A 62 -1.28 7.00 6.35
N SER A 63 -0.35 6.46 5.58
CA SER A 63 0.02 5.05 5.69
C SER A 63 0.51 4.76 7.12
N ILE A 64 0.08 3.64 7.70
CA ILE A 64 0.63 3.19 8.98
C ILE A 64 2.08 2.76 8.82
N LEU A 65 2.84 2.81 9.90
CA LEU A 65 4.19 2.26 9.94
C LEU A 65 4.15 0.77 10.31
N PRO A 66 4.97 -0.09 9.69
CA PRO A 66 5.79 0.19 8.50
C PRO A 66 4.94 0.52 7.28
N THR A 67 5.40 1.45 6.43
CA THR A 67 4.79 1.80 5.13
C THR A 67 5.00 0.68 4.10
N ALA A 68 4.46 -0.49 4.41
CA ALA A 68 4.63 -1.72 3.65
C ALA A 68 3.28 -2.42 3.49
N THR A 69 3.14 -3.12 2.37
CA THR A 69 1.89 -3.75 1.93
C THR A 69 1.22 -4.56 3.02
N GLN A 70 1.96 -5.45 3.68
CA GLN A 70 1.44 -6.31 4.74
C GLN A 70 0.75 -5.54 5.86
N TYR A 71 1.31 -4.39 6.24
CA TYR A 71 0.80 -3.63 7.36
C TYR A 71 -0.33 -2.73 6.90
N SER A 72 -0.06 -1.88 5.91
CA SER A 72 -1.03 -0.88 5.46
C SER A 72 -2.24 -1.49 4.78
N ARG A 73 -2.05 -2.38 3.81
CA ARG A 73 -3.14 -2.93 3.00
C ARG A 73 -4.05 -3.85 3.81
N ASN A 74 -3.48 -4.75 4.60
CA ASN A 74 -4.29 -5.58 5.51
C ASN A 74 -5.00 -4.70 6.54
N GLY A 75 -4.38 -3.62 7.00
CA GLY A 75 -5.02 -2.62 7.86
C GLY A 75 -6.24 -1.98 7.19
N ILE A 76 -6.13 -1.56 5.93
CA ILE A 76 -7.23 -0.97 5.13
C ILE A 76 -8.41 -1.94 5.05
N PHE A 77 -8.17 -3.17 4.58
CA PHE A 77 -9.24 -4.15 4.36
C PHE A 77 -9.80 -4.72 5.65
N ALA A 78 -9.01 -4.82 6.72
CA ALA A 78 -9.53 -5.22 8.01
C ALA A 78 -10.26 -4.07 8.74
N GLY A 79 -9.91 -2.81 8.46
CA GLY A 79 -10.34 -1.68 9.30
C GLY A 79 -9.80 -1.74 10.72
N MET A 80 -8.60 -2.30 10.88
CA MET A 80 -7.99 -2.65 12.16
C MET A 80 -6.49 -2.43 12.12
N THR A 81 -5.89 -2.18 13.27
CA THR A 81 -4.42 -2.16 13.36
C THR A 81 -3.87 -3.57 13.11
N PRO A 82 -2.64 -3.71 12.59
CA PRO A 82 -1.96 -5.00 12.47
C PRO A 82 -1.96 -5.84 13.76
N TYR A 83 -1.81 -5.20 14.91
CA TYR A 83 -1.94 -5.85 16.22
C TYR A 83 -3.34 -6.45 16.42
N ASP A 84 -4.39 -5.68 16.16
CA ASP A 84 -5.76 -6.15 16.31
C ASP A 84 -6.11 -7.26 15.32
N ILE A 85 -5.58 -7.21 14.09
CA ILE A 85 -5.73 -8.30 13.11
C ILE A 85 -5.11 -9.58 13.67
N SER A 86 -3.86 -9.51 14.15
CA SER A 86 -3.16 -10.68 14.70
C SER A 86 -3.87 -11.32 15.90
N LYS A 87 -4.63 -10.53 16.66
CA LYS A 87 -5.41 -10.99 17.82
C LYS A 87 -6.76 -11.57 17.45
N ASN A 88 -7.52 -10.88 16.60
CA ASN A 88 -8.90 -11.24 16.28
C ASN A 88 -8.99 -12.26 15.13
N TYR A 89 -8.00 -12.26 14.24
CA TYR A 89 -7.88 -13.14 13.09
C TYR A 89 -6.47 -13.73 12.97
N PRO A 90 -5.99 -14.48 13.99
CA PRO A 90 -4.64 -15.05 13.97
C PRO A 90 -4.38 -15.93 12.74
N GLN A 91 -5.41 -16.57 12.19
CA GLN A 91 -5.31 -17.38 10.97
C GLN A 91 -5.07 -16.57 9.68
N TYR A 92 -5.30 -15.25 9.70
CA TYR A 92 -5.11 -14.35 8.56
C TYR A 92 -3.83 -13.51 8.65
N TRP A 93 -3.04 -13.68 9.72
CA TRP A 93 -1.85 -12.90 9.96
C TRP A 93 -0.62 -13.81 10.07
N LEU A 94 0.46 -13.44 9.38
CA LEU A 94 1.77 -14.06 9.54
C LEU A 94 2.78 -12.95 9.81
N ASN A 95 3.65 -13.09 10.80
CA ASN A 95 4.73 -12.14 11.08
C ASN A 95 5.84 -12.21 10.01
N ASP A 96 6.67 -11.18 9.92
CA ASP A 96 7.73 -11.09 8.89
C ASP A 96 8.73 -12.25 8.90
N ASN A 97 8.98 -12.85 10.06
CA ASN A 97 9.91 -13.97 10.21
C ASN A 97 9.30 -15.33 9.88
N GLU A 98 7.98 -15.40 9.63
CA GLU A 98 7.28 -16.63 9.28
C GLU A 98 7.29 -16.86 7.76
N GLU A 99 7.26 -18.10 7.31
CA GLU A 99 7.19 -18.40 5.87
C GLU A 99 5.78 -18.20 5.32
N GLY A 100 5.66 -17.90 4.02
CA GLY A 100 4.38 -17.78 3.32
C GLY A 100 3.95 -16.35 2.96
N GLY A 101 2.87 -16.27 2.18
CA GLY A 101 2.33 -15.01 1.67
C GLY A 101 1.62 -14.18 2.76
N LYS A 102 1.98 -12.91 2.88
CA LYS A 102 1.47 -12.01 3.95
C LYS A 102 0.18 -11.27 3.61
N ASN A 103 -0.23 -11.35 2.35
CA ASN A 103 -1.35 -10.60 1.76
C ASN A 103 -2.29 -11.57 1.03
N GLN A 104 -2.66 -12.68 1.67
CA GLN A 104 -3.48 -13.75 1.05
C GLN A 104 -4.95 -13.67 1.45
N TYR A 105 -5.27 -12.97 2.53
CA TYR A 105 -6.62 -12.99 3.14
C TYR A 105 -7.32 -11.63 3.06
N GLU A 106 -6.97 -10.80 2.09
CA GLU A 106 -7.52 -9.43 1.93
C GLU A 106 -9.04 -9.46 1.69
N LYS A 107 -9.55 -10.43 0.92
CA LYS A 107 -10.99 -10.62 0.65
C LYS A 107 -11.76 -10.98 1.92
N GLU A 108 -11.18 -11.88 2.73
CA GLU A 108 -11.74 -12.33 4.00
C GLU A 108 -11.76 -11.19 5.01
N LEU A 109 -10.66 -10.44 5.13
CA LEU A 109 -10.57 -9.27 6.00
C LEU A 109 -11.60 -8.20 5.62
N LEU A 110 -11.78 -7.92 4.32
CA LEU A 110 -12.82 -7.01 3.82
C LEU A 110 -14.22 -7.50 4.22
N GLY A 111 -14.50 -8.80 4.07
CA GLY A 111 -15.76 -9.40 4.47
C GLY A 111 -16.03 -9.23 5.97
N GLU A 112 -15.03 -9.49 6.80
CA GLU A 112 -15.11 -9.30 8.24
C GLU A 112 -15.29 -7.83 8.64
N GLN A 113 -14.63 -6.90 7.94
CA GLN A 113 -14.85 -5.47 8.13
C GLN A 113 -16.29 -5.07 7.78
N ILE A 114 -16.82 -5.51 6.63
CA ILE A 114 -18.20 -5.24 6.20
C ILE A 114 -19.19 -5.76 7.26
N LYS A 115 -19.05 -7.02 7.70
CA LYS A 115 -19.94 -7.61 8.72
C LYS A 115 -19.99 -6.81 10.02
N ARG A 116 -18.86 -6.24 10.44
CA ARG A 116 -18.76 -5.49 11.71
C ARG A 116 -19.24 -4.05 11.59
N LEU A 117 -18.93 -3.38 10.49
CA LEU A 117 -19.15 -1.94 10.35
C LEU A 117 -20.46 -1.62 9.63
N ILE A 118 -20.93 -2.49 8.74
CA ILE A 118 -22.08 -2.24 7.90
C ILE A 118 -23.26 -3.09 8.38
N ARG A 119 -24.30 -2.42 8.88
CA ARG A 119 -25.48 -3.04 9.49
C ARG A 119 -26.55 -3.51 8.48
N LYS A 120 -26.21 -3.56 7.19
CA LYS A 120 -27.11 -4.02 6.12
C LYS A 120 -26.37 -5.05 5.25
N PRO A 121 -27.08 -6.01 4.63
CA PRO A 121 -26.50 -6.89 3.63
C PRO A 121 -25.91 -6.06 2.49
N ILE A 122 -24.67 -6.36 2.11
CA ILE A 122 -23.94 -5.73 1.00
C ILE A 122 -23.33 -6.84 0.17
N ARG A 123 -23.58 -6.81 -1.14
CA ARG A 123 -22.89 -7.64 -2.13
C ARG A 123 -21.54 -7.03 -2.41
N TYR A 124 -20.49 -7.82 -2.24
CA TYR A 124 -19.14 -7.34 -2.46
C TYR A 124 -18.27 -8.37 -3.15
N ASP A 125 -17.30 -7.86 -3.90
CA ASP A 125 -16.19 -8.66 -4.44
C ASP A 125 -14.84 -8.02 -4.17
N TYR A 126 -13.82 -8.85 -4.36
CA TYR A 126 -12.42 -8.47 -4.23
C TYR A 126 -11.63 -9.10 -5.38
N MET A 127 -10.82 -8.30 -6.05
CA MET A 127 -9.92 -8.73 -7.13
C MET A 127 -8.51 -8.25 -6.83
N LYS A 128 -7.55 -9.15 -6.98
CA LYS A 128 -6.12 -8.84 -6.88
C LYS A 128 -5.46 -9.06 -8.23
N ILE A 129 -4.97 -7.99 -8.83
CA ILE A 129 -4.34 -7.99 -10.14
C ILE A 129 -2.83 -7.98 -9.95
N THR A 130 -2.20 -9.13 -10.20
CA THR A 130 -0.76 -9.33 -9.96
C THR A 130 0.05 -9.49 -11.24
N ASN A 131 -0.63 -9.75 -12.36
CA ASN A 131 0.01 -10.00 -13.65
C ASN A 131 -0.90 -9.53 -14.80
N LEU A 132 -0.34 -9.52 -16.02
CA LEU A 132 -1.03 -9.00 -17.20
C LEU A 132 -2.29 -9.78 -17.57
N ASN A 133 -2.31 -11.10 -17.32
CA ASN A 133 -3.48 -11.92 -17.62
C ASN A 133 -4.65 -11.55 -16.69
N ASP A 134 -4.38 -11.36 -15.41
CA ASP A 134 -5.37 -10.87 -14.44
C ASP A 134 -5.90 -9.49 -14.87
N GLY A 135 -5.01 -8.61 -15.36
CA GLY A 135 -5.37 -7.27 -15.84
C GLY A 135 -6.30 -7.32 -17.05
N LYS A 136 -6.03 -8.19 -18.03
CA LYS A 136 -6.91 -8.42 -19.19
C LYS A 136 -8.24 -9.03 -18.76
N TYR A 137 -8.24 -9.95 -17.80
CA TYR A 137 -9.47 -10.50 -17.26
C TYR A 137 -10.33 -9.41 -16.61
N LEU A 138 -9.74 -8.53 -15.81
CA LEU A 138 -10.46 -7.37 -15.26
C LEU A 138 -11.04 -6.51 -16.39
N GLN A 139 -10.23 -6.16 -17.39
CA GLN A 139 -10.66 -5.36 -18.53
C GLN A 139 -11.89 -5.97 -19.24
N ASP A 140 -11.90 -7.27 -19.48
CA ASP A 140 -12.96 -7.94 -20.23
C ASP A 140 -14.25 -8.07 -19.40
N ASN A 141 -14.13 -8.22 -18.09
CA ASN A 141 -15.25 -8.58 -17.21
C ASN A 141 -15.62 -7.48 -16.19
N ILE A 142 -15.05 -6.27 -16.25
CA ILE A 142 -15.28 -5.23 -15.23
C ILE A 142 -16.77 -4.88 -15.04
N LEU A 143 -17.56 -4.96 -16.11
CA LEU A 143 -19.01 -4.69 -16.07
C LEU A 143 -19.80 -5.79 -15.36
N ASP A 144 -19.25 -7.00 -15.25
CA ASP A 144 -19.91 -8.08 -14.51
C ASP A 144 -20.04 -7.72 -13.04
N PHE A 145 -19.13 -6.91 -12.48
CA PHE A 145 -19.14 -6.49 -11.08
C PHE A 145 -20.13 -5.36 -10.77
N MET A 146 -20.91 -4.88 -11.76
CA MET A 146 -21.90 -3.82 -11.59
C MET A 146 -23.09 -4.21 -10.69
N HIS A 147 -23.29 -5.50 -10.42
CA HIS A 147 -24.34 -5.98 -9.52
C HIS A 147 -23.94 -5.96 -8.03
N ASN A 148 -22.69 -5.60 -7.73
CA ASN A 148 -22.18 -5.44 -6.38
C ASN A 148 -22.42 -4.02 -5.87
N ASP A 149 -22.67 -3.92 -4.57
CA ASP A 149 -22.69 -2.64 -3.87
C ASP A 149 -21.26 -2.06 -3.78
N VAL A 150 -20.27 -2.92 -3.54
CA VAL A 150 -18.84 -2.55 -3.54
C VAL A 150 -17.94 -3.61 -4.15
N THR A 151 -17.06 -3.21 -5.06
CA THR A 151 -16.00 -4.08 -5.61
C THR A 151 -14.64 -3.48 -5.29
N ALA A 152 -13.83 -4.18 -4.51
CA ALA A 152 -12.46 -3.79 -4.21
C ALA A 152 -11.49 -4.39 -5.23
N ILE A 153 -10.64 -3.55 -5.82
CA ILE A 153 -9.64 -3.94 -6.80
C ILE A 153 -8.28 -3.49 -6.26
N VAL A 154 -7.41 -4.45 -6.01
CA VAL A 154 -6.00 -4.20 -5.69
C VAL A 154 -5.18 -4.43 -6.94
N TYR A 155 -4.48 -3.39 -7.38
CA TYR A 155 -3.70 -3.42 -8.60
C TYR A 155 -2.21 -3.25 -8.27
N ASN A 156 -1.43 -4.32 -8.42
CA ASN A 156 0.00 -4.30 -8.14
C ASN A 156 0.75 -3.61 -9.30
N PHE A 157 0.88 -2.29 -9.20
CA PHE A 157 1.54 -1.44 -10.19
C PHE A 157 3.00 -1.85 -10.45
N ILE A 158 3.77 -2.15 -9.39
CA ILE A 158 5.19 -2.50 -9.50
C ILE A 158 5.40 -3.84 -10.20
N ASP A 159 4.69 -4.90 -9.79
CA ASP A 159 4.81 -6.22 -10.42
C ASP A 159 4.43 -6.19 -11.92
N MET A 160 3.51 -5.28 -12.28
CA MET A 160 3.09 -5.02 -13.66
C MET A 160 4.09 -4.18 -14.47
N LEU A 161 4.96 -3.41 -13.81
CA LEU A 161 6.11 -2.75 -14.44
C LEU A 161 7.33 -3.67 -14.53
N SER A 162 7.49 -4.58 -13.57
CA SER A 162 8.67 -5.45 -13.41
C SER A 162 8.42 -6.89 -13.88
N HIS A 163 7.83 -7.05 -15.07
CA HIS A 163 7.32 -8.31 -15.60
C HIS A 163 8.33 -9.46 -15.76
N ALA A 164 9.62 -9.30 -15.44
CA ALA A 164 10.55 -10.42 -15.30
C ALA A 164 11.52 -10.29 -14.11
N ARG A 165 11.89 -11.44 -13.53
CA ARG A 165 12.80 -11.61 -12.37
C ARG A 165 14.22 -11.00 -12.52
N THR A 166 14.57 -10.41 -13.66
CA THR A 166 15.88 -9.78 -13.96
C THR A 166 15.84 -8.23 -14.05
N GLU A 167 14.76 -7.58 -13.65
CA GLU A 167 14.48 -6.19 -14.06
C GLU A 167 14.65 -5.10 -13.00
N MET A 168 15.14 -5.38 -11.79
CA MET A 168 15.50 -4.27 -10.87
C MET A 168 16.53 -3.32 -11.51
N GLU A 169 17.41 -3.84 -12.38
CA GLU A 169 18.35 -3.02 -13.14
C GLU A 169 17.68 -2.25 -14.28
N VAL A 170 16.79 -2.89 -15.05
CA VAL A 170 16.03 -2.23 -16.13
C VAL A 170 15.10 -1.14 -15.58
N LEU A 171 14.39 -1.41 -14.50
CA LEU A 171 13.53 -0.42 -13.85
C LEU A 171 14.36 0.73 -13.27
N LYS A 172 15.55 0.46 -12.72
CA LYS A 172 16.49 1.51 -12.31
C LYS A 172 16.96 2.36 -13.48
N GLU A 173 17.22 1.76 -14.65
CA GLU A 173 17.61 2.51 -15.85
C GLU A 173 16.46 3.38 -16.37
N LEU A 174 15.25 2.83 -16.45
CA LEU A 174 14.06 3.54 -16.94
C LEU A 174 13.55 4.60 -15.96
N ALA A 175 13.68 4.36 -14.66
CA ALA A 175 13.32 5.26 -13.58
C ALA A 175 14.57 5.83 -12.87
N ALA A 176 15.56 6.27 -13.66
CA ALA A 176 16.82 6.80 -13.16
C ALA A 176 16.65 8.04 -12.27
N ASP A 177 15.51 8.72 -12.34
CA ASP A 177 15.11 9.78 -11.42
C ASP A 177 13.60 9.87 -11.18
N GLU A 178 13.23 10.76 -10.25
CA GLU A 178 11.85 11.02 -9.85
C GLU A 178 10.96 11.48 -11.02
N LYS A 179 11.53 12.24 -11.96
CA LYS A 179 10.78 12.70 -13.14
C LYS A 179 10.56 11.54 -14.12
N ALA A 180 11.58 10.71 -14.34
CA ALA A 180 11.48 9.52 -15.15
C ALA A 180 10.46 8.53 -14.56
N TYR A 181 10.46 8.35 -13.24
CA TYR A 181 9.52 7.48 -12.54
C TYR A 181 8.06 7.94 -12.70
N ARG A 182 7.80 9.24 -12.54
CA ARG A 182 6.49 9.86 -12.82
C ARG A 182 6.05 9.69 -14.28
N SER A 183 6.96 9.92 -15.23
CA SER A 183 6.68 9.74 -16.66
C SER A 183 6.38 8.29 -17.02
N LEU A 184 7.14 7.34 -16.46
CA LEU A 184 6.93 5.90 -16.65
C LEU A 184 5.55 5.48 -16.14
N THR A 185 5.16 5.94 -14.95
CA THR A 185 3.84 5.70 -14.37
C THR A 185 2.72 6.15 -15.30
N ARG A 186 2.82 7.38 -15.81
CA ARG A 186 1.84 7.93 -16.76
C ARG A 186 1.76 7.12 -18.04
N SER A 187 2.92 6.81 -18.63
CA SER A 187 3.00 6.06 -19.89
C SER A 187 2.39 4.66 -19.73
N TRP A 188 2.74 3.97 -18.64
CA TRP A 188 2.17 2.67 -18.33
C TRP A 188 0.65 2.74 -18.16
N PHE A 189 0.14 3.70 -17.39
CA PHE A 189 -1.28 3.81 -17.10
C PHE A 189 -2.12 3.93 -18.38
N ILE A 190 -1.73 4.80 -19.31
CA ILE A 190 -2.45 5.04 -20.59
C ILE A 190 -2.56 3.76 -21.44
N HIS A 191 -1.58 2.87 -21.36
CA HIS A 191 -1.52 1.64 -22.15
C HIS A 191 -1.87 0.39 -21.33
N SER A 192 -2.39 0.57 -20.11
CA SER A 192 -2.69 -0.55 -19.21
C SER A 192 -4.10 -1.10 -19.45
N PRO A 193 -4.31 -2.42 -19.28
CA PRO A 193 -5.65 -3.01 -19.21
C PRO A 193 -6.53 -2.36 -18.14
N LEU A 194 -5.92 -1.83 -17.06
CA LEU A 194 -6.63 -1.08 -16.03
C LEU A 194 -7.33 0.16 -16.60
N TRP A 195 -6.62 0.96 -17.40
CA TRP A 195 -7.24 2.15 -17.98
C TRP A 195 -8.37 1.78 -18.92
N GLU A 196 -8.18 0.79 -19.80
CA GLU A 196 -9.25 0.29 -20.68
C GLU A 196 -10.47 -0.22 -19.89
N ALA A 197 -10.24 -0.89 -18.74
CA ALA A 197 -11.31 -1.28 -17.83
C ALA A 197 -12.06 -0.07 -17.26
N LEU A 198 -11.34 0.94 -16.78
CA LEU A 198 -11.91 2.19 -16.26
C LEU A 198 -12.67 2.97 -17.35
N GLN A 199 -12.25 2.91 -18.62
CA GLN A 199 -12.99 3.51 -19.72
C GLN A 199 -14.35 2.84 -19.93
N LYS A 200 -14.39 1.49 -19.96
CA LYS A 200 -15.67 0.74 -20.04
C LYS A 200 -16.58 1.05 -18.85
N LEU A 201 -16.00 1.16 -17.66
CA LEU A 201 -16.75 1.44 -16.44
C LEU A 201 -17.34 2.87 -16.43
N ALA A 202 -16.65 3.83 -17.05
CA ALA A 202 -17.12 5.22 -17.15
C ALA A 202 -18.41 5.38 -17.95
N GLU A 203 -18.77 4.41 -18.80
CA GLU A 203 -20.03 4.40 -19.57
C GLU A 203 -21.26 4.05 -18.70
N LYS A 204 -21.07 3.74 -17.42
CA LYS A 204 -22.11 3.40 -16.46
C LYS A 204 -22.15 4.40 -15.32
N ASP A 205 -23.28 4.45 -14.62
CA ASP A 205 -23.43 5.31 -13.44
C ASP A 205 -22.78 4.68 -12.21
N VAL A 206 -21.52 5.05 -11.92
CA VAL A 206 -20.70 4.40 -10.88
C VAL A 206 -20.02 5.43 -9.99
N GLN A 207 -19.66 4.99 -8.78
CA GLN A 207 -18.71 5.69 -7.93
C GLN A 207 -17.37 4.97 -7.98
N LEU A 208 -16.28 5.71 -8.12
CA LEU A 208 -14.93 5.18 -8.12
C LEU A 208 -14.12 5.85 -7.02
N PHE A 209 -13.47 5.05 -6.18
CA PHE A 209 -12.41 5.50 -5.30
C PHE A 209 -11.07 5.07 -5.88
N ILE A 210 -10.12 5.99 -6.00
CA ILE A 210 -8.73 5.67 -6.34
C ILE A 210 -7.86 6.03 -5.15
N THR A 211 -7.03 5.10 -4.71
CA THR A 211 -6.11 5.29 -3.59
C THR A 211 -4.89 4.37 -3.69
N THR A 212 -4.08 4.36 -2.64
CA THR A 212 -2.92 3.48 -2.49
C THR A 212 -2.87 2.94 -1.06
N ASP A 213 -2.00 1.98 -0.79
CA ASP A 213 -1.67 1.53 0.57
C ASP A 213 -0.48 2.29 1.17
N HIS A 214 0.52 2.61 0.37
CA HIS A 214 1.69 3.41 0.73
C HIS A 214 2.36 3.94 -0.54
N GLY A 215 3.29 4.88 -0.41
CA GLY A 215 4.17 5.23 -1.52
C GLY A 215 5.57 4.63 -1.38
N THR A 216 6.56 5.32 -1.94
CA THR A 216 7.94 4.86 -2.03
C THR A 216 8.94 6.01 -2.03
N MET A 217 10.15 5.73 -1.54
CA MET A 217 11.23 6.69 -1.38
C MET A 217 12.47 6.23 -2.16
N ARG A 218 13.06 7.13 -2.95
CA ARG A 218 14.35 6.88 -3.57
C ARG A 218 15.45 6.99 -2.52
N VAL A 219 16.03 5.86 -2.13
CA VAL A 219 17.00 5.81 -1.03
C VAL A 219 18.41 6.20 -1.46
N LYS A 220 19.15 6.90 -0.62
CA LYS A 220 20.51 7.39 -0.93
C LYS A 220 21.49 7.23 0.21
N THR A 221 21.03 7.37 1.45
CA THR A 221 21.88 7.41 2.63
C THR A 221 21.88 6.05 3.31
N PRO A 222 22.97 5.26 3.23
CA PRO A 222 23.01 3.97 3.91
C PRO A 222 23.20 4.18 5.43
N ALA A 223 22.45 3.45 6.23
CA ALA A 223 22.63 3.35 7.67
C ALA A 223 22.97 1.90 8.05
N ARG A 224 23.97 1.72 8.91
CA ARG A 224 24.34 0.39 9.41
C ARG A 224 23.35 -0.09 10.46
N VAL A 225 22.91 -1.33 10.32
CA VAL A 225 22.15 -2.03 11.35
C VAL A 225 22.76 -3.39 11.63
N VAL A 226 22.82 -3.77 12.90
CA VAL A 226 23.18 -5.13 13.33
C VAL A 226 21.98 -5.73 14.05
N GLY A 227 21.61 -6.95 13.67
CA GLY A 227 20.53 -7.72 14.26
C GLY A 227 20.87 -9.21 14.24
N ASP A 228 19.98 -10.02 14.82
CA ASP A 228 20.04 -11.47 14.74
C ASP A 228 19.59 -11.99 13.35
N ARG A 229 19.63 -13.30 13.16
CA ARG A 229 19.19 -13.94 11.90
C ARG A 229 17.68 -13.85 11.66
N GLU A 230 16.89 -13.63 12.72
CA GLU A 230 15.43 -13.49 12.63
C GLU A 230 15.01 -12.05 12.26
N THR A 231 15.98 -11.13 12.20
CA THR A 231 15.72 -9.73 11.87
C THR A 231 15.29 -9.60 10.40
N THR A 232 14.23 -8.82 10.18
CA THR A 232 13.61 -8.68 8.85
C THR A 232 14.58 -8.21 7.77
N THR A 233 14.28 -8.53 6.51
CA THR A 233 15.14 -8.22 5.37
C THR A 233 14.83 -6.86 4.74
N ASN A 234 13.65 -6.28 4.98
CA ASN A 234 13.24 -4.98 4.41
C ASN A 234 14.28 -3.88 4.68
N LEU A 235 14.54 -3.02 3.69
CA LEU A 235 15.61 -2.02 3.74
C LEU A 235 15.23 -0.73 4.48
N ARG A 236 13.95 -0.51 4.75
CA ARG A 236 13.43 0.74 5.32
C ARG A 236 12.89 0.58 6.74
N TYR A 237 12.57 -0.64 7.17
CA TYR A 237 12.29 -0.95 8.57
C TYR A 237 12.94 -2.27 8.97
N LYS A 238 13.23 -2.41 10.27
CA LYS A 238 13.67 -3.68 10.86
C LYS A 238 12.80 -4.03 12.06
N VAL A 239 12.51 -5.32 12.20
CA VAL A 239 11.96 -5.92 13.42
C VAL A 239 12.95 -6.95 13.90
N GLY A 240 13.35 -6.87 15.16
CA GLY A 240 14.30 -7.82 15.71
C GLY A 240 14.56 -7.59 17.20
N LYS A 241 15.40 -8.45 17.77
CA LYS A 241 15.88 -8.33 19.14
C LYS A 241 17.26 -7.68 19.15
N ASN A 242 17.56 -6.88 20.17
CA ASN A 242 18.90 -6.32 20.41
C ASN A 242 19.52 -5.61 19.17
N LEU A 243 18.70 -4.89 18.41
CA LEU A 243 19.15 -4.16 17.22
C LEU A 243 20.17 -3.08 17.62
N GLN A 244 21.29 -3.02 16.90
CA GLN A 244 22.28 -1.94 17.01
C GLN A 244 22.22 -1.06 15.78
N TYR A 245 22.04 0.24 16.00
CA TYR A 245 21.84 1.25 14.96
C TYR A 245 22.17 2.64 15.53
N ASP A 246 22.34 3.64 14.67
CA ASP A 246 22.44 5.04 15.09
C ASP A 246 21.03 5.61 15.32
N ARG A 247 20.75 6.11 16.53
CA ARG A 247 19.44 6.65 16.90
C ARG A 247 19.02 7.86 16.09
N LYS A 248 19.98 8.62 15.53
CA LYS A 248 19.64 9.80 14.73
C LYS A 248 18.91 9.40 13.43
N ASP A 249 19.26 8.25 12.88
CA ASP A 249 18.81 7.76 11.57
C ASP A 249 17.41 7.13 11.60
N VAL A 250 16.89 6.83 12.80
CA VAL A 250 15.68 6.00 12.95
C VAL A 250 14.64 6.61 13.87
N LEU A 251 13.38 6.22 13.66
CA LEU A 251 12.36 6.21 14.70
C LEU A 251 12.33 4.83 15.34
N GLU A 252 12.47 4.75 16.67
CA GLU A 252 12.42 3.50 17.44
C GLU A 252 11.03 3.32 18.07
N LEU A 253 10.45 2.14 17.93
CA LEU A 253 9.26 1.70 18.65
C LEU A 253 9.60 0.43 19.46
N ARG A 254 9.89 0.64 20.75
CA ARG A 254 10.29 -0.43 21.68
C ARG A 254 9.17 -1.38 22.08
N ASP A 255 7.96 -0.86 22.25
CA ASP A 255 6.76 -1.67 22.41
C ASP A 255 5.93 -1.60 21.12
N PRO A 256 5.98 -2.62 20.26
CA PRO A 256 5.23 -2.63 19.01
C PRO A 256 3.72 -2.41 19.23
N ARG A 257 3.19 -2.92 20.34
CA ARG A 257 1.75 -2.89 20.64
C ARG A 257 1.24 -1.48 20.86
N SER A 258 2.07 -0.57 21.40
CA SER A 258 1.67 0.84 21.56
C SER A 258 1.53 1.57 20.22
N GLY A 259 2.16 1.05 19.16
CA GLY A 259 2.00 1.53 17.78
C GLY A 259 0.94 0.75 16.98
N GLY A 260 0.18 -0.16 17.61
CA GLY A 260 -0.77 -1.01 16.90
C GLY A 260 -0.10 -2.09 16.04
N LEU A 261 1.13 -2.49 16.36
CA LEU A 261 1.88 -3.52 15.65
C LEU A 261 1.95 -4.84 16.42
N PRO A 262 1.94 -5.98 15.73
CA PRO A 262 2.18 -7.27 16.35
C PRO A 262 3.62 -7.33 16.88
N SER A 263 3.82 -8.19 17.86
CA SER A 263 5.12 -8.42 18.48
C SER A 263 5.49 -9.89 18.23
N PRO A 264 6.30 -10.19 17.20
CA PRO A 264 6.68 -11.57 16.87
C PRO A 264 7.36 -12.28 18.04
N ASN A 265 8.08 -11.52 18.86
CA ASN A 265 8.67 -11.96 20.11
C ASN A 265 8.45 -10.91 21.21
N VAL A 266 8.39 -11.32 22.48
CA VAL A 266 8.18 -10.44 23.65
C VAL A 266 9.13 -9.23 23.69
N SER A 267 10.36 -9.39 23.18
CA SER A 267 11.39 -8.35 23.15
C SER A 267 11.62 -7.73 21.76
N SER A 268 10.70 -7.92 20.81
CA SER A 268 10.82 -7.34 19.46
C SER A 268 10.70 -5.82 19.51
N THR A 269 11.65 -5.14 18.88
CA THR A 269 11.63 -3.69 18.64
C THR A 269 11.50 -3.43 17.14
N PHE A 270 10.73 -2.42 16.78
CA PHE A 270 10.68 -1.90 15.41
C PHE A 270 11.58 -0.67 15.30
N ILE A 271 12.34 -0.58 14.23
CA ILE A 271 13.00 0.65 13.80
C ILE A 271 12.57 1.00 12.38
N PHE A 272 12.37 2.28 12.13
CA PHE A 272 11.96 2.81 10.84
C PHE A 272 13.01 3.84 10.38
N ALA A 273 13.51 3.68 9.16
CA ALA A 273 14.45 4.63 8.56
C ALA A 273 13.74 5.95 8.25
N LYS A 274 14.40 7.07 8.53
CA LYS A 274 13.90 8.42 8.20
C LYS A 274 14.34 8.84 6.80
N GLU A 275 13.54 9.68 6.14
CA GLU A 275 13.91 10.38 4.90
C GLU A 275 14.41 9.40 3.83
N ASP A 276 15.59 9.58 3.24
CA ASP A 276 16.16 8.72 2.20
C ASP A 276 17.07 7.59 2.73
N ILE A 277 17.01 7.31 4.04
CA ILE A 277 17.89 6.35 4.71
C ILE A 277 17.49 4.90 4.41
N TYR A 278 18.46 4.01 4.24
CA TYR A 278 18.19 2.57 4.11
C TYR A 278 19.19 1.74 4.90
N PHE A 279 18.70 0.66 5.49
CA PHE A 279 19.44 -0.21 6.38
C PHE A 279 20.26 -1.24 5.62
N LEU A 280 21.54 -1.30 5.96
CA LEU A 280 22.46 -2.32 5.47
C LEU A 280 23.12 -3.06 6.64
N TYR A 281 23.20 -4.37 6.50
CA TYR A 281 24.00 -5.19 7.40
C TYR A 281 25.50 -5.03 7.11
N PRO A 282 26.40 -5.24 8.09
CA PRO A 282 27.83 -5.07 7.89
C PRO A 282 28.44 -6.01 6.84
N ASN A 283 27.86 -7.20 6.67
CA ASN A 283 28.33 -8.19 5.73
C ASN A 283 28.09 -7.71 4.28
N ASN A 284 29.13 -7.71 3.46
CA ASN A 284 29.10 -7.23 2.06
C ASN A 284 28.53 -5.81 1.92
N TYR A 285 28.76 -4.94 2.91
CA TYR A 285 28.19 -3.59 2.97
C TYR A 285 28.38 -2.78 1.68
N ASN A 286 29.60 -2.74 1.13
CA ASN A 286 29.89 -1.95 -0.08
C ASN A 286 29.12 -2.45 -1.31
N TYR A 287 28.99 -3.77 -1.46
CA TYR A 287 28.22 -4.37 -2.54
C TYR A 287 26.75 -3.96 -2.45
N TYR A 288 26.12 -4.17 -1.28
CA TYR A 288 24.71 -3.84 -1.08
C TYR A 288 24.45 -2.33 -1.08
N ASN A 289 25.40 -1.51 -0.62
CA ASN A 289 25.33 -0.06 -0.75
C ASN A 289 25.22 0.34 -2.22
N ASN A 290 26.09 -0.17 -3.09
CA ASN A 290 26.04 0.13 -4.52
C ASN A 290 24.79 -0.47 -5.19
N TYR A 291 24.36 -1.66 -4.74
CA TYR A 291 23.20 -2.33 -5.32
C TYR A 291 21.88 -1.61 -4.99
N TYR A 292 21.69 -1.13 -3.76
CA TYR A 292 20.40 -0.55 -3.33
C TYR A 292 20.36 0.98 -3.36
N ARG A 293 21.51 1.65 -3.44
CA ARG A 293 21.54 3.11 -3.63
C ARG A 293 20.74 3.48 -4.87
N ASP A 294 20.00 4.58 -4.76
CA ASP A 294 19.16 5.14 -5.82
C ASP A 294 17.99 4.26 -6.26
N THR A 295 17.64 3.24 -5.47
CA THR A 295 16.43 2.43 -5.71
C THR A 295 15.23 3.00 -4.96
N PHE A 296 14.04 2.76 -5.49
CA PHE A 296 12.78 3.08 -4.82
C PHE A 296 12.46 1.98 -3.80
N GLN A 297 12.33 2.37 -2.53
CA GLN A 297 12.07 1.46 -1.41
C GLN A 297 10.97 2.02 -0.52
N HIS A 298 10.30 1.14 0.22
CA HIS A 298 9.23 1.52 1.13
C HIS A 298 9.34 0.77 2.48
N GLY A 299 8.65 1.27 3.50
CA GLY A 299 8.60 0.71 4.84
C GLY A 299 9.04 1.68 5.94
N GLY A 300 9.62 2.82 5.57
CA GLY A 300 10.18 3.82 6.47
C GLY A 300 9.27 5.04 6.62
N ILE A 301 9.89 6.17 6.99
CA ILE A 301 9.22 7.44 7.28
C ILE A 301 9.73 8.49 6.29
N SER A 302 8.89 8.80 5.31
CA SER A 302 9.05 9.94 4.41
C SER A 302 7.66 10.44 3.99
N LEU A 303 7.57 11.64 3.44
CA LEU A 303 6.28 12.17 2.96
C LEU A 303 5.76 11.34 1.79
N GLU A 304 6.67 10.90 0.93
CA GLU A 304 6.41 10.13 -0.27
C GLU A 304 5.92 8.71 0.05
N GLU A 305 6.34 8.12 1.17
CA GLU A 305 5.82 6.84 1.65
C GLU A 305 4.50 6.99 2.41
N MET A 306 4.37 8.03 3.25
CA MET A 306 3.28 8.12 4.23
C MET A 306 2.05 8.84 3.70
N VAL A 307 2.17 9.90 2.91
CA VAL A 307 1.01 10.70 2.46
C VAL A 307 0.39 10.03 1.24
N CYS A 308 -0.77 9.40 1.45
CA CYS A 308 -1.44 8.58 0.45
C CYS A 308 -2.69 9.30 -0.05
N PRO A 309 -2.85 9.50 -1.37
CA PRO A 309 -4.04 10.13 -1.91
C PRO A 309 -5.26 9.21 -1.78
N VAL A 310 -6.44 9.79 -1.56
CA VAL A 310 -7.75 9.14 -1.70
C VAL A 310 -8.67 10.05 -2.47
N ILE A 311 -9.12 9.59 -3.63
CA ILE A 311 -9.92 10.40 -4.55
C ILE A 311 -11.26 9.72 -4.74
N ARG A 312 -12.33 10.47 -4.50
CA ARG A 312 -13.71 10.07 -4.76
C ARG A 312 -14.16 10.67 -6.08
N LEU A 313 -14.54 9.79 -6.99
CA LEU A 313 -14.87 10.10 -8.37
C LEU A 313 -16.28 9.59 -8.69
N ARG A 314 -16.92 10.27 -9.64
CA ARG A 314 -18.18 9.85 -10.26
C ARG A 314 -17.96 9.77 -11.77
N SER A 315 -18.48 8.74 -12.44
CA SER A 315 -18.52 8.77 -13.91
C SER A 315 -19.30 9.99 -14.41
N LYS A 316 -18.89 10.53 -15.57
CA LYS A 316 -19.47 11.76 -16.13
C LYS A 316 -20.77 11.55 -16.88
#